data_AF-A0A357M0A1-F1
#
_entry.id   AF-A0A357M0A1-F1
#
_cell.length_a   1.000
_cell.length_b   1.000
_cell.length_c   1.000
_cell.angle_alpha   90.00
_cell.angle_beta   90.00
_cell.angle_gamma   90.00
#
_symmetry.space_group_name_H-M   'P 1'
#
loop_
_entity.id
_entity.type
_entity.pdbx_description
1 polymer ?
#
loop_
_entity_poly.entity_id
_entity_poly.type
_entity_poly.pdbx_seq_one_letter_code
_entity_poly.pdbx_strand_id
1 'polypeptide(L)' 'MKFDDARKLNQKKYRTLHRHFLVEGEHLLQELEKAALTQPRLKQSTVFVTERFAGVATSLPVQVISEKQMKQISGTQT' A
#
# COMPACT_ATOMS: atom_id res chain seq x y z
N MET A 1 -4.96 7.02 -0.99
CA MET A 1 -4.17 7.87 -0.06
C MET A 1 -2.97 8.43 -0.82
N LYS A 2 -2.52 9.67 -0.56
CA LYS A 2 -1.29 10.22 -1.19
C LYS A 2 -0.03 9.64 -0.53
N PHE A 3 1.08 9.62 -1.28
CA PHE A 3 2.37 9.11 -0.80
C PHE A 3 2.83 9.72 0.53
N ASP A 4 2.72 11.04 0.70
CA ASP A 4 3.17 11.72 1.92
C ASP A 4 2.44 11.27 3.18
N ASP A 5 1.17 10.88 3.05
CA ASP A 5 0.38 10.35 4.16
C ASP A 5 0.73 8.89 4.43
N ALA A 6 0.95 8.10 3.37
CA ALA A 6 1.41 6.71 3.49
C ALA A 6 2.76 6.63 4.22
N ARG A 7 3.71 7.51 3.87
CA ARG A 7 5.02 7.61 4.54
C ARG A 7 4.92 7.88 6.04
N LYS A 8 3.92 8.63 6.49
CA LYS A 8 3.70 8.88 7.92
C LYS A 8 3.28 7.61 8.67
N LEU A 9 2.65 6.63 8.01
CA LEU A 9 2.16 5.39 8.64
C LEU A 9 3.28 4.51 9.22
N ASN A 10 4.55 4.76 8.89
CA ASN A 10 5.68 4.15 9.58
C ASN A 10 5.71 4.48 11.08
N GLN A 11 5.22 5.66 11.48
CA GLN A 11 5.11 6.01 12.90
C GLN A 11 3.78 5.54 13.49
N LYS A 12 3.84 4.85 14.64
CA LYS A 12 2.66 4.28 15.32
C LYS A 12 1.52 5.29 15.54
N LYS A 13 1.85 6.54 15.90
CA LYS A 13 0.87 7.61 16.14
C LYS A 13 -0.04 7.86 14.93
N TYR A 14 0.52 7.81 13.71
CA TYR A 14 -0.23 8.06 12.48
C TYR A 14 -1.07 6.86 12.08
N ARG A 15 -0.66 5.63 12.41
CA ARG A 15 -1.52 4.44 12.22
C ARG A 15 -2.78 4.50 13.06
N THR A 16 -2.64 4.90 14.33
CA THR A 16 -3.79 5.06 15.23
C THR A 16 -4.68 6.23 14.80
N LEU A 17 -4.08 7.38 14.47
CA LEU A 17 -4.81 8.58 14.06
C LEU A 17 -5.60 8.35 12.76
N HIS A 18 -4.96 7.79 11.74
CA HIS A 18 -5.59 7.58 10.44
C HIS A 18 -6.37 6.27 10.36
N ARG A 19 -6.15 5.32 11.28
CA ARG A 19 -6.69 3.95 11.24
C ARG A 19 -6.32 3.20 9.95
N HIS A 20 -5.11 3.48 9.46
CA HIS A 20 -4.50 2.84 8.29
C HIS A 20 -3.12 2.29 8.67
N PHE A 21 -2.64 1.33 7.90
CA PHE A 21 -1.31 0.73 8.06
C PHE A 21 -0.74 0.35 6.71
N LEU A 22 0.57 0.15 6.66
CA LEU A 22 1.28 -0.36 5.49
C LEU A 22 1.41 -1.87 5.59
N VAL A 23 1.34 -2.53 4.44
CA VAL A 23 1.48 -3.97 4.28
C VAL A 23 2.33 -4.22 3.05
N GLU A 24 3.30 -5.13 3.16
CA GLU A 24 4.31 -5.39 2.12
C GLU A 24 4.31 -6.86 1.73
N GLY A 25 4.29 -7.13 0.43
CA GLY A 25 4.39 -8.48 -0.14
C GLY A 25 3.24 -8.81 -1.08
N GLU A 26 3.57 -9.56 -2.13
CA GLU A 26 2.62 -9.93 -3.19
C GLU A 26 1.44 -10.77 -2.66
N HIS A 27 1.71 -11.72 -1.77
CA HIS A 27 0.65 -12.55 -1.19
C HIS A 27 -0.38 -11.71 -0.42
N LEU A 28 0.07 -10.68 0.29
CA LEU A 28 -0.81 -9.81 1.06
C LEU A 28 -1.70 -8.93 0.16
N LEU A 29 -1.24 -8.58 -1.04
CA LEU A 29 -2.07 -7.93 -2.05
C LEU A 29 -3.22 -8.84 -2.49
N GLN A 30 -2.94 -10.11 -2.79
CA GLN A 30 -3.96 -11.08 -3.20
C GLN A 30 -4.99 -11.33 -2.10
N GLU A 31 -4.54 -11.46 -0.84
CA GLU A 31 -5.46 -11.63 0.30
C GLU A 31 -6.31 -10.38 0.53
N LEU A 32 -5.75 -9.19 0.33
CA LEU A 32 -6.52 -7.94 0.40
C LEU A 32 -7.62 -7.87 -0.67
N GLU A 33 -7.34 -8.28 -1.90
CA GLU A 33 -8.35 -8.33 -2.95
C GLU A 33 -9.48 -9.31 -2.64
N LYS A 34 -9.15 -10.51 -2.14
CA LYS A 34 -10.16 -11.48 -1.67
C LYS A 34 -11.00 -10.89 -0.55
N ALA A 35 -10.38 -10.26 0.44
CA ALA A 35 -11.09 -9.62 1.55
C ALA A 35 -11.97 -8.45 1.08
N ALA A 36 -11.57 -7.74 0.03
CA ALA A 36 -12.34 -6.63 -0.54
C ALA A 36 -13.64 -7.08 -1.23
N LEU A 37 -13.78 -8.37 -1.55
CA LEU A 37 -15.04 -8.94 -2.04
C LEU A 37 -16.14 -8.90 -0.98
N THR A 38 -15.78 -9.13 0.29
CA THR A 38 -16.73 -9.16 1.42
C THR A 38 -16.70 -7.89 2.27
N GLN A 39 -15.63 -7.10 2.17
CA GLN A 39 -15.45 -5.83 2.89
C GLN A 39 -15.22 -4.68 1.89
N PRO A 40 -16.29 -4.03 1.39
CA PRO A 40 -16.18 -3.01 0.33
C PRO A 40 -15.23 -1.86 0.64
N ARG A 41 -15.07 -1.50 1.93
CA ARG A 41 -14.11 -0.49 2.39
C ARG A 41 -12.67 -0.76 1.94
N LEU A 42 -12.28 -2.03 1.81
CA LEU A 42 -10.92 -2.41 1.45
C LEU A 42 -10.61 -2.12 -0.02
N LYS A 43 -11.62 -1.94 -0.88
CA LYS A 43 -11.44 -1.53 -2.28
C LYS A 43 -10.81 -0.13 -2.43
N GLN A 44 -10.85 0.68 -1.37
CA GLN A 44 -10.25 2.01 -1.34
C GLN A 44 -8.76 2.00 -0.96
N SER A 45 -8.21 0.82 -0.64
CA SER A 45 -6.79 0.65 -0.34
C SER A 45 -5.95 1.04 -1.55
N THR A 46 -4.81 1.69 -1.32
CA THR A 46 -3.91 2.12 -2.40
C THR A 46 -2.72 1.19 -2.47
N VAL A 47 -2.44 0.66 -3.66
CA VAL A 47 -1.27 -0.18 -3.96
C VAL A 47 -0.18 0.73 -4.48
N PHE A 48 0.94 0.81 -3.76
CA PHE A 48 2.13 1.51 -4.21
C PHE A 48 3.07 0.53 -4.91
N VAL A 49 3.47 0.85 -6.13
CA VAL A 49 4.37 0.01 -6.94
C VAL A 49 5.50 0.85 -7.52
N THR A 50 6.65 0.23 -7.80
CA THR A 50 7.68 0.90 -8.62
C THR A 50 7.37 0.78 -10.10
N GLU A 51 8.08 1.52 -10.94
CA GLU A 51 7.89 1.51 -12.39
C GLU A 51 7.98 0.10 -12.98
N ARG A 52 8.84 -0.76 -12.40
CA ARG A 52 8.98 -2.18 -12.76
C ARG A 52 7.68 -2.98 -12.66
N PHE A 53 6.79 -2.59 -11.75
CA PHE A 53 5.54 -3.28 -11.44
C PHE A 53 4.30 -2.46 -11.84
N ALA A 54 4.45 -1.42 -12.67
CA ALA A 54 3.34 -0.59 -13.12
C ALA A 54 2.21 -1.36 -13.83
N GLY A 55 2.52 -2.54 -14.40
CA GLY A 55 1.56 -3.44 -15.04
C GLY A 55 0.92 -4.48 -14.13
N VAL A 56 1.00 -4.32 -12.79
CA VAL A 56 0.39 -5.27 -11.86
C VAL A 56 -1.12 -5.42 -12.12
N ALA A 57 -1.58 -6.66 -12.25
CA ALA A 57 -2.99 -6.94 -12.41
C ALA A 57 -3.67 -6.87 -11.04
N THR A 58 -4.38 -5.77 -10.78
CA THR A 58 -5.18 -5.60 -9.56
C THR A 58 -6.42 -4.75 -9.85
N SER A 59 -7.48 -5.02 -9.08
CA SER A 59 -8.71 -4.22 -9.06
C SER A 59 -8.63 -2.99 -8.14
N LEU A 60 -7.54 -2.85 -7.38
CA LEU A 60 -7.33 -1.79 -6.41
C LEU A 60 -6.68 -0.55 -7.07
N PRO A 61 -6.91 0.66 -6.52
CA PRO A 61 -6.18 1.86 -6.93
C PRO A 61 -4.66 1.69 -6.87
N VAL A 62 -3.98 1.85 -8.02
CA VAL A 62 -2.51 1.76 -8.12
C VAL A 62 -1.90 3.15 -8.21
N GLN A 63 -0.82 3.37 -7.46
CA GLN A 63 0.04 4.55 -7.60
C GLN A 63 1.48 4.11 -7.84
N VAL A 64 2.02 4.47 -9.01
CA VAL A 64 3.45 4.26 -9.32
C VAL A 64 4.28 5.30 -8.56
N ILE A 65 5.33 4.85 -7.89
CA ILE A 65 6.28 5.66 -7.13
C ILE A 65 7.71 5.27 -7.49
N SER A 66 8.64 6.21 -7.35
CA SER A 66 10.05 5.91 -7.60
C SER A 66 10.63 4.92 -6.59
N GLU A 67 11.72 4.24 -6.96
CA GLU A 67 12.53 3.40 -6.04
C GLU A 67 12.93 4.16 -4.76
N LYS A 68 13.28 5.44 -4.88
CA LYS A 68 13.62 6.30 -3.72
C LYS A 68 12.43 6.45 -2.77
N GLN A 69 11.23 6.62 -3.31
CA GLN A 69 10.00 6.72 -2.53
C GLN A 69 9.63 5.38 -1.89
N MET A 70 9.79 4.28 -2.62
CA MET A 70 9.54 2.93 -2.09
C MET A 70 10.39 2.65 -0.84
N LYS A 71 11.68 3.00 -0.87
CA LYS A 71 12.57 2.88 0.29
C LYS A 71 12.14 3.68 1.52
N GLN A 72 11.31 4.72 1.38
CA GLN A 72 10.83 5.51 2.52
C GLN A 72 9.61 4.90 3.21
N ILE A 73 8.90 3.98 2.55
CA ILE A 73 7.72 3.32 3.08
C ILE A 73 7.95 1.84 3.37
N SER A 74 8.93 1.22 2.70
CA SER A 74 9.35 -0.15 2.94
C SER A 74 9.96 -0.32 4.33
N GLY A 75 9.42 -1.25 5.11
CA GLY A 75 9.98 -1.74 6.37
C GLY A 75 11.02 -2.83 6.16
N THR A 76 11.07 -3.43 4.98
CA THR A 76 12.12 -4.38 4.59
C THR A 76 13.32 -3.65 3.97
N GLN A 77 14.52 -3.98 4.43
CA GLN A 77 15.76 -3.59 3.77
C GLN A 77 16.09 -4.66 2.73
N THR A 78 16.20 -4.27 1.46
CA THR A 78 16.68 -5.10 0.36
C THR A 78 17.95 -4.53 -0.22
#